data_AF-A0A971XUJ9-F1
#
_entry.id   AF-A0A971XUJ9-F1
#
_cell.length_a   1.000
_cell.length_b   1.000
_cell.length_c   1.000
_cell.angle_alpha   90.00
_cell.angle_beta   90.00
_cell.angle_gamma   90.00
#
_symmetry.space_group_name_H-M   'P 1'
#
loop_
_entity.id
_entity.type
_entity.pdbx_description
1 polymer ?
#
loop_
_entity_poly.entity_id
_entity_poly.type
_entity_poly.pdbx_seq_one_letter_code
_entity_poly.pdbx_strand_id
1 'polypeptide(L)'
;PDAERLTRLGSALRSTSLDELPELLNVFFGHMSLVGPRPLLPQYVERYTPEQARRHEVKPGITGWAQVNGRNALTWEDKFRLDVWYVDNWSLLLDLKILLKTVAIVVTREGISSEGHATMPEFRGTEGSGRSRGDRALS
;
A
#
# COMPACT_ATOMS: atom_id res chain seq x y z
N PRO A 1 1.30 -11.39 -0.63
CA PRO A 1 1.98 -10.10 -0.97
C PRO A 1 1.20 -9.26 -1.99
N ASP A 2 1.64 -8.04 -2.34
CA ASP A 2 0.89 -7.15 -3.26
C ASP A 2 0.49 -7.82 -4.58
N ALA A 3 1.37 -8.66 -5.11
CA ALA A 3 1.09 -9.49 -6.29
C ALA A 3 -0.13 -10.41 -6.10
N GLU A 4 -0.28 -11.08 -4.95
CA GLU A 4 -1.42 -11.98 -4.67
C GLU A 4 -2.76 -11.25 -4.55
N ARG A 5 -2.79 -10.04 -3.97
CA ARG A 5 -4.04 -9.24 -3.94
C ARG A 5 -4.35 -8.63 -5.31
N LEU A 6 -3.33 -8.26 -6.08
CA LEU A 6 -3.54 -7.74 -7.43
C LEU A 6 -4.06 -8.83 -8.38
N THR A 7 -3.58 -10.06 -8.24
CA THR A 7 -4.14 -11.21 -8.96
C THR A 7 -5.54 -11.54 -8.47
N ARG A 8 -5.84 -11.43 -7.17
CA ARG A 8 -7.21 -11.58 -6.65
C ARG A 8 -8.17 -10.48 -7.14
N LEU A 9 -7.84 -9.20 -7.04
CA LEU A 9 -8.66 -8.10 -7.59
C LEU A 9 -8.86 -8.24 -9.12
N GLY A 10 -7.81 -8.63 -9.85
CA GLY A 10 -7.88 -8.86 -11.30
C GLY A 10 -8.57 -10.15 -11.74
N SER A 11 -8.70 -11.12 -10.83
CA SER A 11 -9.43 -12.38 -10.99
C SER A 11 -10.88 -12.26 -10.49
N ALA A 12 -11.16 -11.43 -9.48
CA ALA A 12 -12.48 -11.20 -8.88
C ALA A 12 -13.46 -10.52 -9.87
N LEU A 13 -12.95 -9.65 -10.75
CA LEU A 13 -13.73 -9.14 -11.89
C LEU A 13 -14.09 -10.23 -12.92
N ARG A 14 -13.43 -11.40 -12.88
CA ARG A 14 -13.59 -12.49 -13.85
C ARG A 14 -14.21 -13.77 -13.29
N SER A 15 -14.11 -14.04 -11.98
CA SER A 15 -14.66 -15.26 -11.38
C SER A 15 -14.76 -15.15 -9.85
N THR A 16 -16.00 -15.13 -9.36
CA THR A 16 -16.45 -15.44 -7.99
C THR A 16 -15.99 -14.55 -6.82
N SER A 17 -16.96 -13.84 -6.25
CA SER A 17 -16.90 -12.79 -5.23
C SER A 17 -16.40 -13.17 -3.82
N LEU A 18 -15.92 -14.38 -3.56
CA LEU A 18 -15.73 -14.88 -2.18
C LEU A 18 -14.45 -14.39 -1.48
N ASP A 19 -13.38 -14.14 -2.23
CA ASP A 19 -12.05 -13.89 -1.62
C ASP A 19 -11.78 -12.42 -1.25
N GLU A 20 -12.53 -11.47 -1.80
CA GLU A 20 -12.41 -10.02 -1.53
C GLU A 20 -13.62 -9.46 -0.75
N LEU A 21 -14.68 -10.26 -0.58
CA LEU A 21 -15.85 -9.93 0.25
C LEU A 21 -15.45 -9.46 1.66
N PRO A 22 -14.49 -10.08 2.37
CA PRO A 22 -14.06 -9.60 3.68
C PRO A 22 -13.48 -8.17 3.67
N GLU A 23 -12.69 -7.80 2.66
CA GLU A 23 -12.13 -6.44 2.55
C GLU A 23 -13.24 -5.42 2.20
N LEU A 24 -14.20 -5.78 1.35
CA LEU A 24 -15.37 -4.94 1.07
C LEU A 24 -16.31 -4.79 2.27
N LEU A 25 -16.47 -5.84 3.08
CA LEU A 25 -17.20 -5.76 4.34
C LEU A 25 -16.50 -4.81 5.32
N ASN A 26 -15.16 -4.81 5.38
CA ASN A 26 -14.42 -3.83 6.18
C ASN A 26 -14.63 -2.39 5.71
N VAL A 27 -14.79 -2.15 4.41
CA VAL A 27 -15.18 -0.83 3.88
C VAL A 27 -16.60 -0.48 4.32
N PHE A 28 -17.54 -1.43 4.20
CA PHE A 28 -18.93 -1.25 4.60
C PHE A 28 -19.08 -0.94 6.11
N PHE A 29 -18.36 -1.66 6.97
CA PHE A 29 -18.32 -1.41 8.42
C PHE A 29 -17.44 -0.22 8.81
N GLY A 30 -16.81 0.45 7.83
CA GLY A 30 -16.04 1.67 8.05
C GLY A 30 -14.66 1.46 8.67
N HIS A 31 -14.15 0.22 8.76
CA HIS A 31 -12.78 -0.09 9.17
C HIS A 31 -11.75 0.27 8.08
N MET A 32 -12.17 0.25 6.81
CA MET A 32 -11.35 0.61 5.65
C MET A 32 -12.07 1.63 4.76
N SER A 33 -11.34 2.16 3.79
CA SER A 33 -11.85 2.95 2.67
C SER A 33 -11.62 2.21 1.35
N LEU A 34 -12.34 2.58 0.29
CA LEU A 34 -11.98 2.15 -1.06
C LEU A 34 -10.61 2.70 -1.47
N VAL A 35 -10.35 3.97 -1.12
CA VAL A 35 -9.11 4.69 -1.44
C VAL A 35 -8.41 5.11 -0.15
N GLY A 36 -7.11 4.80 -0.07
CA GLY A 36 -6.26 5.15 1.05
C GLY A 36 -4.89 4.45 0.97
N PRO A 37 -3.94 4.81 1.86
CA PRO A 37 -2.69 4.08 1.99
C PRO A 37 -2.96 2.61 2.29
N ARG A 38 -2.20 1.74 1.64
CA ARG A 38 -2.40 0.30 1.79
C ARG A 38 -2.08 -0.16 3.21
N PRO A 39 -2.85 -1.08 3.82
CA PRO A 39 -2.49 -1.62 5.13
C PRO A 39 -1.19 -2.41 5.04
N LEU A 40 -0.25 -2.11 5.93
CA LEU A 40 1.03 -2.79 6.07
C LEU A 40 1.05 -3.66 7.33
N LEU A 41 2.08 -4.50 7.48
CA LEU A 41 2.22 -5.37 8.64
C LEU A 41 2.32 -4.54 9.93
N PRO A 42 1.61 -4.92 11.02
CA PRO A 42 1.66 -4.19 12.29
C PRO A 42 3.08 -3.98 12.84
N GLN A 43 4.00 -4.92 12.59
CA GLN A 43 5.40 -4.84 13.00
C GLN A 43 6.20 -3.66 12.39
N TYR A 44 5.65 -2.99 11.37
CA TYR A 44 6.29 -1.82 10.75
C TYR A 44 5.97 -0.52 11.47
N VAL A 45 4.96 -0.50 12.35
CA VAL A 45 4.56 0.70 13.09
C VAL A 45 5.72 1.29 13.89
N GLU A 46 6.54 0.44 14.52
CA GLU A 46 7.72 0.86 15.29
C GLU A 46 8.92 1.28 14.42
N ARG A 47 8.83 1.11 13.10
CA ARG A 47 9.92 1.37 12.15
C ARG A 47 9.74 2.67 11.38
N TYR A 48 8.57 3.31 11.51
CA TYR A 48 8.27 4.55 10.81
C TYR A 48 9.00 5.74 11.42
N THR A 49 9.43 6.66 10.56
CA THR A 49 9.65 8.04 10.98
C THR A 49 8.31 8.73 11.31
N PRO A 50 8.32 9.85 12.05
CA PRO A 50 7.10 10.61 12.30
C PRO A 50 6.36 10.98 11.01
N GLU A 51 7.08 11.31 9.94
CA GLU A 51 6.50 11.64 8.64
C GLU A 51 5.83 10.42 7.99
N GLN A 52 6.49 9.26 7.99
CA GLN A 52 5.92 8.04 7.41
C GLN A 52 4.68 7.57 8.17
N ALA A 53 4.64 7.79 9.49
CA ALA A 53 3.50 7.44 10.33
C ALA A 53 2.24 8.23 9.97
N ARG A 54 2.37 9.40 9.33
CA ARG A 54 1.25 10.21 8.84
C ARG A 54 0.35 9.48 7.85
N ARG A 55 0.85 8.41 7.21
CA ARG A 55 0.01 7.48 6.40
C ARG A 55 -1.22 6.96 7.15
N HIS A 56 -1.21 6.98 8.49
CA HIS A 56 -2.29 6.51 9.36
C HIS A 56 -3.30 7.61 9.74
N GLU A 57 -3.11 8.86 9.29
CA GLU A 57 -4.07 9.96 9.49
C GLU A 57 -5.39 9.75 8.71
N VAL A 58 -5.39 8.83 7.73
CA VAL A 58 -6.55 8.45 6.93
C VAL A 58 -6.80 6.94 7.02
N LYS A 59 -8.02 6.50 6.71
CA LYS A 59 -8.35 5.07 6.72
C LYS A 59 -7.52 4.31 5.67
N PRO A 60 -7.09 3.07 5.99
CA PRO A 60 -6.42 2.23 5.01
C PRO A 60 -7.34 1.91 3.83
N GLY A 61 -6.74 1.82 2.64
CA GLY A 61 -7.45 1.64 1.36
C GLY A 61 -7.29 0.26 0.74
N ILE A 62 -8.28 -0.15 -0.06
CA ILE A 62 -8.15 -1.29 -1.01
C ILE A 62 -7.17 -0.90 -2.13
N THR A 63 -7.34 0.31 -2.67
CA THR A 63 -6.43 0.96 -3.62
C THR A 63 -5.93 2.30 -3.07
N GLY A 64 -4.93 2.90 -3.71
CA GLY A 64 -4.28 4.10 -3.21
C GLY A 64 -3.33 4.74 -4.21
N TRP A 65 -2.86 5.95 -3.88
CA TRP A 65 -2.01 6.75 -4.77
C TRP A 65 -0.69 6.05 -5.12
N ALA A 66 -0.03 5.42 -4.13
CA ALA A 66 1.18 4.62 -4.38
C ALA A 66 0.91 3.43 -5.32
N GLN A 67 -0.25 2.78 -5.19
CA GLN A 67 -0.63 1.64 -6.03
C GLN A 67 -0.85 2.06 -7.49
N VAL A 68 -1.42 3.23 -7.77
CA VAL A 68 -1.70 3.64 -9.17
C VAL A 68 -0.55 4.39 -9.87
N ASN A 69 0.55 4.68 -9.18
CA ASN A 69 1.70 5.41 -9.75
C ASN A 69 3.03 4.64 -9.77
N GLY A 70 3.06 3.36 -9.37
CA GLY A 70 4.29 2.56 -9.51
C GLY A 70 4.23 1.13 -8.98
N ARG A 71 3.26 0.78 -8.13
CA ARG A 71 3.02 -0.60 -7.65
C ARG A 71 4.28 -1.22 -7.02
N ASN A 72 4.84 -2.24 -7.67
CA ASN A 72 5.99 -3.02 -7.22
C ASN A 72 7.32 -2.42 -7.66
N ALA A 73 7.32 -1.43 -8.56
CA ALA A 73 8.55 -0.74 -8.97
C ALA A 73 9.01 0.32 -7.97
N LEU A 74 8.18 0.65 -6.97
CA LEU A 74 8.49 1.65 -5.96
C LEU A 74 9.38 1.08 -4.85
N THR A 75 10.34 1.88 -4.41
CA THR A 75 11.03 1.65 -3.14
C THR A 75 10.08 1.88 -1.95
N TRP A 76 10.46 1.46 -0.74
CA TRP A 76 9.68 1.76 0.46
C TRP A 76 9.51 3.27 0.68
N GLU A 77 10.59 4.03 0.50
CA GLU A 77 10.56 5.49 0.65
C GLU A 77 9.64 6.16 -0.35
N ASP A 78 9.65 5.72 -1.61
CA ASP A 78 8.71 6.24 -2.60
C ASP A 78 7.26 5.91 -2.27
N LYS A 79 6.97 4.70 -1.76
CA LYS A 79 5.63 4.34 -1.30
C LYS A 79 5.18 5.25 -0.17
N PHE A 80 6.00 5.45 0.85
CA PHE A 80 5.64 6.32 1.97
C PHE A 80 5.45 7.76 1.54
N ARG A 81 6.33 8.29 0.69
CA ARG A 81 6.19 9.64 0.14
C ARG A 81 4.88 9.82 -0.61
N LEU A 82 4.45 8.82 -1.39
CA LEU A 82 3.17 8.87 -2.11
C LEU A 82 1.97 8.70 -1.17
N ASP A 83 2.09 7.87 -0.14
CA ASP A 83 1.04 7.68 0.88
C ASP A 83 0.82 8.98 1.68
N VAL A 84 1.90 9.64 2.11
CA VAL A 84 1.86 10.93 2.81
C VAL A 84 1.36 12.04 1.88
N TRP A 85 1.82 12.09 0.64
CA TRP A 85 1.30 13.05 -0.34
C TRP A 85 -0.21 12.90 -0.53
N TYR A 86 -0.72 11.67 -0.54
CA TYR A 86 -2.16 11.42 -0.60
C TYR A 86 -2.89 11.98 0.62
N VAL A 87 -2.34 11.80 1.83
CA VAL A 87 -2.90 12.39 3.05
C VAL A 87 -2.99 13.92 2.93
N ASP A 88 -1.91 14.57 2.47
CA ASP A 88 -1.83 16.02 2.34
C ASP A 88 -2.75 16.60 1.24
N ASN A 89 -3.09 15.80 0.23
CA ASN A 89 -3.80 16.26 -0.97
C ASN A 89 -5.17 15.59 -1.13
N TRP A 90 -5.68 14.97 -0.06
CA TRP A 90 -6.91 14.20 -0.13
C TRP A 90 -8.08 15.07 -0.61
N SER A 91 -8.81 14.54 -1.60
CA SER A 91 -10.05 15.12 -2.11
C SER A 91 -10.89 14.05 -2.79
N LEU A 92 -12.20 14.24 -2.84
CA LEU A 92 -13.11 13.32 -3.54
C LEU A 92 -12.75 13.15 -5.04
N LEU A 93 -12.23 14.21 -5.67
CA LEU A 93 -11.77 14.17 -7.07
C LEU A 93 -10.51 13.31 -7.21
N LEU A 94 -9.59 13.36 -6.24
CA LEU A 94 -8.41 12.51 -6.23
C LEU A 94 -8.81 11.04 -6.06
N ASP A 95 -9.76 10.74 -5.18
CA ASP A 95 -10.27 9.38 -4.97
C ASP A 95 -10.90 8.83 -6.26
N LEU A 96 -11.76 9.61 -6.92
CA LEU A 96 -12.34 9.22 -8.20
C LEU A 96 -11.25 8.94 -9.26
N LYS A 97 -10.23 9.80 -9.35
CA LYS A 97 -9.08 9.60 -10.25
C LYS A 97 -8.34 8.31 -9.95
N ILE A 98 -8.12 7.98 -8.67
CA ILE A 98 -7.45 6.75 -8.26
C ILE A 98 -8.29 5.53 -8.62
N LEU A 99 -9.60 5.56 -8.40
CA LEU A 99 -10.51 4.47 -8.77
C LEU A 99 -10.50 4.22 -10.29
N LEU A 100 -10.59 5.28 -11.11
CA LEU A 100 -10.52 5.17 -12.57
C LEU A 100 -9.18 4.58 -13.04
N LYS A 101 -8.05 5.06 -12.48
CA LYS A 101 -6.73 4.48 -12.77
C LYS A 101 -6.65 3.01 -12.35
N THR A 102 -7.25 2.65 -11.22
CA THR A 102 -7.25 1.27 -10.72
C THR A 102 -7.98 0.35 -11.69
N VAL A 103 -9.17 0.75 -12.17
CA VAL A 103 -9.91 0.00 -13.19
C VAL A 103 -9.09 -0.16 -14.47
N ALA A 104 -8.48 0.92 -14.96
CA ALA A 104 -7.63 0.86 -16.15
C ALA A 104 -6.49 -0.16 -16.00
N ILE A 105 -5.72 -0.08 -14.91
CA ILE A 105 -4.60 -1.00 -14.62
C ILE A 105 -5.06 -2.47 -14.57
N VAL A 106 -6.22 -2.73 -13.97
CA VAL A 106 -6.74 -4.11 -13.85
C VAL A 106 -7.23 -4.65 -15.19
N VAL A 107 -7.85 -3.80 -16.01
CA VAL A 107 -8.34 -4.17 -17.34
C VAL A 107 -7.19 -4.39 -18.32
N THR A 108 -6.19 -3.51 -18.35
CA THR A 108 -5.05 -3.60 -19.28
C THR A 108 -4.04 -4.69 -18.91
N ARG A 109 -4.15 -5.28 -17.71
CA ARG A 109 -3.16 -6.22 -17.13
C ARG A 109 -1.73 -5.67 -17.09
N GLU A 110 -1.58 -4.36 -17.17
CA GLU A 110 -0.27 -3.71 -17.25
C GLU A 110 0.50 -3.93 -15.93
N GLY A 111 1.65 -4.60 -16.01
CA GLY A 111 2.47 -4.97 -14.86
C GLY A 111 2.03 -6.21 -14.08
N ILE A 112 1.18 -7.10 -14.65
CA ILE A 112 0.76 -8.35 -14.00
C ILE A 112 1.78 -9.50 -14.19
N SER A 113 2.74 -9.39 -15.11
CA SER A 113 3.71 -10.47 -15.36
C SER A 113 5.09 -9.97 -15.78
N SER A 114 5.99 -9.88 -14.82
CA SER A 114 7.42 -10.15 -15.02
C SER A 114 7.88 -11.01 -13.85
N GLU A 115 8.22 -12.26 -14.14
CA GLU A 115 8.83 -13.21 -13.20
C GLU A 115 10.08 -12.54 -12.60
N GLY A 116 10.04 -12.20 -11.31
CA GLY A 116 11.21 -11.66 -10.58
C GLY A 116 10.96 -10.47 -9.66
N HIS A 117 9.83 -9.74 -9.78
CA HIS A 117 9.56 -8.51 -8.98
C HIS A 117 8.39 -8.63 -7.99
N ALA A 118 7.97 -9.85 -7.62
CA ALA A 118 6.68 -10.08 -6.97
C ALA A 118 6.60 -9.70 -5.47
N THR A 119 7.73 -9.46 -4.81
CA THR A 119 7.77 -9.20 -3.37
C THR A 119 8.79 -8.12 -3.06
N MET A 120 8.31 -6.94 -2.65
CA MET A 120 9.18 -5.98 -1.99
C MET A 120 9.83 -6.63 -0.77
N PRO A 121 11.12 -6.35 -0.50
CA PRO A 121 11.78 -6.84 0.71
C PRO A 121 11.07 -6.31 1.96
N GLU A 122 11.26 -6.97 3.09
CA GLU A 122 10.72 -6.50 4.37
C GLU A 122 11.19 -5.06 4.65
N PHE A 123 10.28 -4.18 5.07
CA PHE A 123 10.64 -2.83 5.47
C PHE A 123 11.42 -2.85 6.79
N ARG A 124 12.71 -2.51 6.79
CA ARG A 124 13.58 -2.53 7.99
C ARG A 124 13.71 -1.19 8.71
N GLY A 125 12.91 -0.19 8.33
CA GLY A 125 13.10 1.20 8.75
C GLY A 125 13.96 1.98 7.76
N THR A 126 13.99 3.30 7.92
CA THR A 126 14.77 4.21 7.07
C THR A 126 16.14 4.48 7.70
N GLU A 127 17.21 4.33 6.92
CA GLU A 127 18.57 4.64 7.39
C GLU A 127 18.66 6.12 7.77
N GLY A 128 19.10 6.41 9.01
CA GLY A 128 19.21 7.76 9.55
C GLY A 128 18.16 8.14 10.61
N SER A 129 17.12 7.33 10.83
CA SER A 129 16.27 7.48 12.02
C SER A 129 17.01 6.89 13.22
N GLY A 130 17.59 7.73 14.07
CA GLY A 130 18.48 7.34 15.16
C GLY A 130 17.92 6.24 16.06
N ARG A 131 18.33 5.00 15.82
CA ARG A 131 18.64 4.05 16.88
C ARG A 131 20.15 4.04 16.99
N SER A 132 20.65 4.60 18.10
CA SER A 132 22.02 4.34 18.51
C SER A 132 22.24 2.83 18.47
N ARG A 133 23.29 2.40 17.76
CA ARG A 133 23.85 1.07 17.93
C ARG A 133 24.37 1.00 19.37
N GLY A 134 23.48 0.68 20.30
CA GLY A 134 23.83 0.29 21.66
C GLY A 134 24.39 -1.13 21.64
N ASP A 135 25.59 -1.26 22.18
CA ASP A 135 26.22 -2.46 22.72
C ASP A 135 26.44 -3.64 21.78
N ARG A 136 27.66 -3.71 21.24
CA ARG A 136 28.50 -4.92 21.25
C ARG A 136 29.95 -4.60 20.87
N ALA A 137 30.76 -4.37 21.90
CA ALA A 137 32.11 -4.91 21.97
C ALA A 137 32.47 -4.97 23.46
N LEU A 138 32.17 -6.12 24.06
CA LEU A 138 32.73 -6.53 25.33
C LEU A 138 34.25 -6.65 25.20
N SER A 139 34.88 -6.31 26.31
CA SER A 139 36.26 -6.52 26.73
C SER A 139 36.85 -7.88 26.33
#